data_AF-A0A8T5L0J4-F1
#
_entry.id   AF-A0A8T5L0J4-F1
#
_cell.length_a   1.000
_cell.length_b   1.000
_cell.length_c   1.000
_cell.angle_alpha   90.00
_cell.angle_beta   90.00
_cell.angle_gamma   90.00
#
_symmetry.space_group_name_H-M   'P 1'
#
loop_
_entity.id
_entity.type
_entity.pdbx_description
1 polymer ?
#
loop_
_entity_poly.entity_id
_entity_poly.type
_entity_poly.pdbx_seq_one_letter_code
_entity_poly.pdbx_strand_id
1 'polypeptide(L)' 'MNKISRTITGLVMIVLGIFLIVIAILKAIFILIYGIPILIIGFFIFFNTKEDHIELIKHSGRK' A
#
# COMPACT_ATOMS: atom_id res chain seq x y z
N MET A 1 -1.31 11.32 -6.82
CA MET A 1 -0.01 10.62 -6.69
C MET A 1 0.19 9.87 -7.99
N ASN A 2 1.31 10.05 -8.69
CA ASN A 2 1.47 9.43 -10.00
C ASN A 2 1.35 7.89 -9.90
N LYS A 3 0.72 7.23 -10.89
CA LYS A 3 0.37 5.79 -10.86
C LYS A 3 1.51 4.90 -10.37
N ILE A 4 2.72 5.16 -10.91
CA ILE A 4 3.95 4.44 -10.59
C ILE A 4 4.30 4.60 -9.10
N SER A 5 4.21 5.81 -8.57
CA SER A 5 4.51 6.10 -7.16
C SER A 5 3.53 5.38 -6.22
N ARG A 6 2.23 5.33 -6.56
CA ARG A 6 1.27 4.56 -5.77
C ARG A 6 1.60 3.08 -5.77
N THR A 7 1.84 2.50 -6.96
CA THR A 7 2.14 1.08 -7.11
C THR A 7 3.39 0.70 -6.34
N ILE A 8 4.46 1.50 -6.42
CA ILE A 8 5.70 1.27 -5.66
C ILE A 8 5.43 1.39 -4.16
N THR A 9 4.75 2.45 -3.71
CA THR A 9 4.48 2.68 -2.29
C THR A 9 3.61 1.57 -1.69
N GLY A 10 2.54 1.17 -2.38
CA GLY A 10 1.67 0.08 -1.96
C GLY A 10 2.41 -1.26 -1.92
N LEU A 11 3.23 -1.56 -2.94
CA LEU A 11 4.03 -2.79 -2.97
C LEU A 11 5.04 -2.83 -1.82
N VAL A 12 5.76 -1.75 -1.57
CA VAL A 12 6.73 -1.64 -0.45
C VAL A 12 6.03 -1.83 0.89
N MET A 13 4.88 -1.20 1.10
CA MET A 13 4.09 -1.37 2.32
C MET A 13 3.61 -2.81 2.52
N ILE A 14 3.15 -3.48 1.46
CA ILE A 14 2.74 -4.89 1.52
C ILE A 14 3.93 -5.79 1.88
N VAL A 15 5.08 -5.60 1.22
CA VAL A 15 6.30 -6.38 1.49
C VAL A 15 6.77 -6.18 2.94
N LEU A 16 6.77 -4.94 3.43
CA LEU A 16 7.11 -4.64 4.82
C LEU A 16 6.13 -5.27 5.82
N GLY A 17 4.83 -5.24 5.52
CA GLY A 17 3.81 -5.88 6.35
C GLY A 17 3.99 -7.39 6.41
N ILE A 18 4.24 -8.05 5.28
CA ILE A 18 4.54 -9.49 5.23
C ILE A 18 5.82 -9.81 6.02
N PHE A 19 6.88 -9.03 5.84
CA PHE A 19 8.12 -9.19 6.58
C PHE A 19 7.91 -9.10 8.10
N LEU A 20 7.13 -8.14 8.56
CA LEU A 20 6.77 -8.01 9.98
C LEU A 20 5.97 -9.20 10.49
N ILE A 21 5.04 -9.75 9.69
CA ILE A 21 4.29 -10.96 10.05
C ILE A 21 5.24 -12.17 10.19
N VAL A 22 6.19 -12.34 9.27
CA VAL A 22 7.18 -13.43 9.35
C VAL A 22 8.02 -13.30 10.62
N ILE A 23 8.49 -12.09 10.95
CA ILE A 23 9.21 -11.84 12.20
C ILE A 23 8.32 -12.12 13.42
N ALA A 24 7.04 -11.76 13.36
CA ALA A 24 6.11 -11.98 14.47
C ALA A 24 5.92 -13.47 14.78
N ILE A 25 5.85 -14.32 13.74
CA ILE A 25 5.75 -15.77 13.91
C ILE A 25 7.04 -16.34 14.53
N LEU A 26 8.21 -15.82 14.15
CA LEU A 26 9.50 -16.36 14.59
C LEU A 26 9.96 -15.87 15.96
N LYS A 27 9.65 -14.63 16.33
CA LYS A 27 10.16 -14.01 17.57
C LYS A 27 9.07 -13.79 18.61
N ALA A 28 7.99 -13.13 18.21
CA ALA A 28 6.94 -12.80 19.15
C ALA A 28 5.63 -12.40 18.48
N ILE A 29 4.56 -13.08 18.87
CA ILE A 29 3.21 -12.88 18.35
C ILE A 29 2.70 -11.44 18.51
N PHE A 30 3.14 -10.69 19.52
CA PHE A 30 2.71 -9.31 19.71
C PHE A 30 3.08 -8.37 18.54
N ILE A 31 4.09 -8.73 17.74
CA ILE A 31 4.52 -7.94 16.57
C ILE A 31 3.42 -7.96 15.47
N LEU A 32 2.50 -8.93 15.47
CA LEU A 32 1.36 -8.97 14.55
C LEU A 32 0.45 -7.74 14.67
N ILE A 33 0.39 -7.11 15.85
CA ILE A 33 -0.40 -5.89 16.09
C ILE A 33 0.07 -4.76 15.16
N TYR A 34 1.34 -4.76 14.76
CA TYR A 34 1.89 -3.78 13.82
C TYR A 34 1.87 -4.28 12.38
N GLY A 35 2.12 -5.59 12.17
CA GLY A 35 2.14 -6.19 10.83
C GLY A 35 0.78 -6.14 10.13
N ILE A 36 -0.31 -6.48 10.82
CA ILE A 36 -1.66 -6.53 10.24
C ILE A 36 -2.12 -5.15 9.75
N PRO A 37 -2.08 -4.06 10.55
CA PRO A 37 -2.48 -2.74 10.08
C PRO A 37 -1.63 -2.23 8.92
N ILE A 38 -0.32 -2.47 8.93
CA ILE A 38 0.59 -2.07 7.82
C ILE A 38 0.19 -2.79 6.53
N LEU A 39 -0.13 -4.09 6.60
CA LEU A 39 -0.58 -4.85 5.45
C LEU A 39 -1.92 -4.33 4.90
N ILE A 40 -2.87 -4.00 5.79
CA ILE A 40 -4.17 -3.44 5.41
C ILE A 40 -3.98 -2.08 4.71
N ILE A 41 -3.15 -1.21 5.27
CA ILE A 41 -2.84 0.10 4.67
C ILE A 41 -2.14 -0.07 3.33
N GLY A 42 -1.16 -0.98 3.24
CA GLY A 42 -0.44 -1.28 1.99
C GLY A 42 -1.38 -1.77 0.89
N PHE A 43 -2.31 -2.67 1.23
CA PHE A 43 -3.36 -3.11 0.30
C PHE A 43 -4.25 -1.94 -0.11
N PHE A 44 -4.72 -1.14 0.85
CA PHE A 44 -5.57 0.01 0.55
C PHE A 44 -4.88 0.98 -0.41
N ILE A 45 -3.61 1.31 -0.17
CA ILE A 45 -2.82 2.18 -1.06
C ILE A 45 -2.65 1.53 -2.44
N PHE A 46 -2.33 0.25 -2.51
CA PHE A 46 -2.11 -0.44 -3.79
C PHE A 46 -3.38 -0.46 -4.66
N PHE A 47 -4.53 -0.75 -4.05
CA PHE A 47 -5.82 -0.87 -4.74
C PHE A 47 -6.59 0.45 -4.87
N ASN A 48 -6.12 1.56 -4.28
CA ASN A 48 -6.79 2.85 -4.40
C ASN A 48 -6.54 3.50 -5.77
N THR A 49 -7.13 2.90 -6.82
CA THR A 49 -7.14 3.36 -8.22
C THR A 49 -8.01 4.58 -8.46
N LYS A 50 -8.93 4.90 -7.53
CA LYS A 50 -9.87 6.02 -7.67
C LYS A 50 -9.17 7.37 -7.85
N GLU A 51 -8.05 7.62 -7.16
CA GLU A 51 -7.26 8.85 -7.36
C GLU A 51 -6.69 8.97 -8.77
N ASP A 52 -6.21 7.88 -9.38
CA ASP A 52 -5.63 7.92 -10.73
C ASP A 52 -6.66 8.29 -11.79
N HIS A 53 -7.91 7.86 -11.61
CA HIS A 53 -8.99 8.17 -12.55
C HIS A 53 -9.32 9.67 -12.56
N ILE A 54 -9.24 10.33 -11.41
CA ILE A 54 -9.44 11.78 -11.30
C ILE A 54 -8.27 12.54 -11.96
N GLU A 55 -7.04 12.06 -11.79
CA GLU A 55 -5.84 12.66 -12.41
C GLU A 55 -5.86 12.54 -13.94
N LEU A 56 -6.35 11.41 -14.47
CA LEU A 56 -6.60 11.19 -15.90
C LEU A 56 -7.63 12.17 -16.48
N ILE A 57 -8.76 12.39 -15.79
CA ILE A 57 -9.81 13.32 -16.24
C ILE A 57 -9.29 14.77 -16.24
N LYS A 58 -8.55 15.17 -15.21
CA LYS A 58 -7.97 16.52 -15.11
C LYS A 58 -6.95 16.82 -16.21
N HIS A 59 -6.18 15.83 -16.65
CA HIS A 59 -5.28 15.99 -17.80
C HIS A 59 -6.00 15.96 -19.14
N SER A 60 -7.10 15.22 -19.28
CA SER A 60 -7.88 15.15 -20.52
C SER A 60 -8.73 16.40 -20.79
N GLY A 61 -9.24 17.07 -19.74
CA GLY A 61 -10.12 18.24 -19.87
C GLY A 61 -9.42 19.58 -20.12
N ARG A 62 -8.09 19.57 -20.32
CA ARG A 62 -7.27 20.78 -20.52
C ARG A 62 -6.75 20.95 -21.95
N LYS A 63 -7.40 20.30 -22.93
CA LYS A 63 -7.21 20.58 -24.36
C LYS A 63 -8.16 21.67 -24.81
#